data_AF-A0A954NTP7-F1
#
_entry.id   AF-A0A954NTP7-F1
#
_cell.length_a   1.000
_cell.length_b   1.000
_cell.length_c   1.000
_cell.angle_alpha   90.00
_cell.angle_beta   90.00
_cell.angle_gamma   90.00
#
_symmetry.space_group_name_H-M   'P 1'
#
loop_
_entity.id
_entity.type
_entity.pdbx_description
1 polymer ?
#
loop_
_entity_poly.entity_id
_entity_poly.type
_entity_poly.pdbx_seq_one_letter_code
_entity_poly.pdbx_strand_id
1 'polypeptide(L)'
;IRQPWAELILRGIKTIEVRSQPTNVRGPIYLYVGKKLADIPAADRMISQHDLDLNALPMGIIVGTIDIIDCSPCTPVNSKDACVPASLLKNKFGWKLANPHRFAEPLKPRFLPYGVWFYPFQRRQESSLR
;
A
#
# COMPACT_ATOMS: atom_id res chain seq x y z
N ILE A 1 -3.25 -2.41 1.64
CA ILE A 1 -2.87 -1.11 2.24
C ILE A 1 -4.12 -0.51 2.90
N ARG A 2 -4.04 0.08 4.10
CA ARG A 2 -5.22 0.70 4.76
C ARG A 2 -5.41 2.14 4.27
N GLN A 3 -6.63 2.67 4.34
CA GLN A 3 -6.83 4.12 4.17
C GLN A 3 -6.24 4.90 5.36
N PRO A 4 -5.73 6.12 5.17
CA PRO A 4 -5.74 6.93 3.93
C PRO A 4 -4.61 6.59 2.94
N TRP A 5 -3.70 5.68 3.31
CA TRP A 5 -2.47 5.45 2.56
C TRP A 5 -2.70 4.98 1.12
N ALA A 6 -3.73 4.15 0.88
CA ALA A 6 -4.05 3.68 -0.46
C ALA A 6 -4.47 4.85 -1.37
N GLU A 7 -5.29 5.78 -0.87
CA GLU A 7 -5.67 6.98 -1.61
C GLU A 7 -4.46 7.89 -1.89
N LEU A 8 -3.58 8.10 -0.91
CA LEU A 8 -2.37 8.91 -1.11
C LEU A 8 -1.39 8.29 -2.11
N ILE A 9 -1.32 6.96 -2.19
CA ILE A 9 -0.54 6.26 -3.22
C ILE A 9 -1.13 6.51 -4.61
N LEU A 10 -2.46 6.38 -4.76
CA LEU A 10 -3.13 6.62 -6.04
C LEU A 10 -3.04 8.08 -6.51
N ARG A 11 -2.94 9.03 -5.57
CA ARG A 11 -2.68 10.45 -5.87
C ARG A 11 -1.20 10.76 -6.15
N GLY A 12 -0.30 9.78 -6.03
CA GLY A 12 1.15 9.97 -6.19
C GLY A 12 1.82 10.74 -5.05
N ILE A 13 1.12 10.99 -3.94
CA ILE A 13 1.62 11.73 -2.77
C ILE A 13 2.51 10.82 -1.91
N LYS A 14 2.07 9.59 -1.68
CA LYS A 14 2.82 8.56 -0.95
C LYS A 14 3.52 7.64 -1.95
N THR A 15 4.83 7.79 -2.09
CA THR A 15 5.65 7.04 -3.05
C THR A 15 6.50 5.95 -2.40
N ILE A 16 6.49 5.84 -1.07
CA ILE A 16 7.13 4.75 -0.34
C ILE A 16 6.12 4.05 0.58
N GLU A 17 5.93 2.75 0.40
CA GLU A 17 5.16 1.93 1.35
C GLU A 17 6.05 1.31 2.42
N VAL A 18 5.68 1.46 3.69
CA VAL A 18 6.50 1.02 4.83
C VAL A 18 6.06 -0.37 5.28
N ARG A 19 7.03 -1.28 5.41
CA ARG A 19 6.82 -2.67 5.82
C ARG A 19 7.88 -3.16 6.78
N SER A 20 7.55 -4.17 7.57
CA SER A 20 8.53 -4.87 8.43
C SER A 20 9.42 -5.85 7.67
N GLN A 21 9.04 -6.22 6.44
CA GLN A 21 9.75 -7.19 5.61
C GLN A 21 10.15 -6.56 4.27
N PRO A 22 11.34 -6.90 3.73
CA PRO A 22 11.73 -6.53 2.39
C PRO A 22 10.95 -7.33 1.34
N THR A 23 11.08 -6.95 0.07
CA THR A 23 10.55 -7.70 -1.06
C THR A 23 11.47 -7.65 -2.27
N ASN A 24 11.56 -8.77 -2.99
CA ASN A 24 12.23 -8.86 -4.29
C ASN A 24 11.25 -8.68 -5.47
N VAL A 25 9.95 -8.49 -5.21
CA VAL A 25 8.96 -8.22 -6.25
C VAL A 25 9.30 -6.92 -6.95
N ARG A 26 9.26 -6.93 -8.28
CA ARG A 26 9.39 -5.75 -9.12
C ARG A 26 8.33 -5.78 -10.21
N GLY A 27 7.82 -4.60 -10.58
CA GLY A 27 6.74 -4.44 -11.55
C GLY A 27 5.34 -4.33 -10.90
N PRO A 28 4.28 -4.49 -11.71
CA PRO A 28 2.92 -4.13 -11.32
C PRO A 28 2.32 -5.11 -10.30
N ILE A 29 1.69 -4.54 -9.28
CA ILE A 29 0.90 -5.27 -8.29
C ILE A 29 -0.48 -4.64 -8.15
N TYR A 30 -1.45 -5.44 -7.70
CA TYR A 30 -2.76 -4.92 -7.31
C TYR A 30 -2.67 -4.13 -6.01
N LEU A 31 -3.30 -2.96 -6.00
CA LEU A 31 -3.50 -2.16 -4.80
C LEU A 31 -4.84 -2.53 -4.14
N TYR A 32 -4.77 -3.47 -3.19
CA TYR A 32 -5.92 -3.82 -2.35
C TYR A 32 -6.03 -2.89 -1.14
N VAL A 33 -7.23 -2.36 -0.90
CA VAL A 33 -7.54 -1.56 0.29
C VAL A 33 -8.04 -2.46 1.41
N GLY A 34 -7.46 -2.30 2.60
CA GLY A 34 -7.90 -3.00 3.81
C GLY A 34 -9.33 -2.64 4.20
N LYS A 35 -9.96 -3.47 5.03
CA LYS A 35 -11.31 -3.25 5.56
C LYS A 35 -11.36 -2.31 6.77
N LYS A 36 -10.21 -1.81 7.21
CA LYS A 36 -10.05 -0.94 8.37
C LYS A 36 -9.17 0.24 7.99
N LEU A 37 -9.42 1.37 8.63
CA LEU A 37 -8.57 2.54 8.56
C LEU A 37 -7.22 2.28 9.26
N ALA A 38 -6.22 3.06 8.88
CA ALA A 38 -4.98 3.16 9.63
C ALA A 38 -5.26 3.86 10.95
N ASP A 39 -4.76 3.29 12.03
CA ASP A 39 -5.03 3.72 13.39
C ASP A 39 -3.72 4.24 14.01
N ILE A 40 -3.24 5.36 13.48
CA ILE A 40 -2.05 6.07 13.94
C ILE A 40 -2.23 7.59 13.73
N PRO A 41 -1.68 8.45 14.61
CA PRO A 41 -1.85 9.92 14.48
C PRO A 41 -1.40 10.52 13.14
N ALA A 42 -0.42 9.88 12.48
CA ALA A 42 0.03 10.30 11.15
C ALA A 42 -1.09 10.16 10.10
N ALA A 43 -1.98 9.18 10.24
CA ALA A 43 -3.11 9.00 9.35
C ALA A 43 -4.07 10.20 9.45
N ASP A 44 -4.48 10.57 10.66
CA ASP A 44 -5.40 11.69 10.91
C ASP A 44 -4.86 13.01 10.35
N ARG A 45 -3.56 13.27 10.59
CA ARG A 45 -2.88 14.44 10.01
C ARG A 45 -2.99 14.46 8.48
N MET A 46 -2.73 13.32 7.83
CA MET A 46 -2.74 13.25 6.37
C MET A 46 -4.16 13.31 5.79
N ILE A 47 -5.16 12.83 6.53
CA ILE A 47 -6.58 13.00 6.20
C ILE A 47 -6.94 14.49 6.19
N SER A 48 -6.64 15.22 7.26
CA SER A 48 -6.93 16.66 7.35
C SER A 48 -6.12 17.48 6.35
N GLN A 49 -4.83 17.17 6.17
CA GLN A 49 -3.94 17.92 5.26
C GLN A 49 -4.35 17.82 3.79
N HIS A 50 -5.02 16.72 3.39
CA HIS A 50 -5.41 16.46 2.01
C HIS A 50 -6.93 16.44 1.80
N ASP A 51 -7.70 16.90 2.79
CA ASP A 51 -9.16 16.99 2.77
C ASP A 51 -9.83 15.70 2.28
N LEU A 52 -9.45 14.58 2.90
CA LEU A 52 -9.95 13.26 2.49
C LEU A 52 -11.28 12.93 3.17
N ASP A 53 -12.35 12.81 2.38
CA ASP A 53 -13.61 12.22 2.85
C ASP A 53 -13.49 10.69 2.93
N LEU A 54 -13.29 10.18 4.13
CA LEU A 54 -13.17 8.74 4.38
C LEU A 54 -14.44 7.95 4.06
N ASN A 55 -15.62 8.58 4.07
CA ASN A 55 -16.88 7.90 3.74
C ASN A 55 -17.00 7.62 2.24
N ALA A 56 -16.37 8.46 1.41
CA ALA A 56 -16.29 8.28 -0.04
C ALA A 56 -15.20 7.28 -0.46
N LEU A 57 -14.27 6.92 0.43
CA LEU A 57 -13.14 6.06 0.07
C LEU A 57 -13.50 4.57 0.11
N PRO A 58 -13.20 3.81 -0.96
CA PRO A 58 -13.45 2.38 -0.99
C PRO A 58 -12.60 1.63 0.04
N MET A 59 -13.16 0.55 0.61
CA MET A 59 -12.50 -0.36 1.55
C MET A 59 -12.76 -1.81 1.19
N GLY A 60 -11.83 -2.70 1.52
CA GLY A 60 -11.98 -4.14 1.30
C GLY A 60 -12.02 -4.58 -0.17
N ILE A 61 -11.46 -3.77 -1.07
CA ILE A 61 -11.57 -3.94 -2.52
C ILE A 61 -10.27 -3.55 -3.22
N ILE A 62 -10.07 -4.00 -4.46
CA ILE A 62 -8.94 -3.59 -5.30
C ILE A 62 -9.31 -2.32 -6.03
N VAL A 63 -8.49 -1.28 -5.91
CA VAL A 63 -8.80 0.06 -6.43
C VAL A 63 -7.92 0.47 -7.62
N GLY A 64 -6.92 -0.34 -7.94
CA GLY A 64 -5.95 -0.02 -8.97
C GLY A 64 -4.74 -0.93 -8.96
N THR A 65 -3.71 -0.50 -9.69
CA THR A 65 -2.37 -1.10 -9.69
C THR A 65 -1.32 -0.06 -9.36
N ILE A 66 -0.16 -0.55 -8.92
CA ILE A 66 1.03 0.25 -8.64
C ILE A 66 2.26 -0.61 -8.91
N ASP A 67 3.34 -0.03 -9.41
CA ASP A 67 4.59 -0.74 -9.59
C ASP A 67 5.45 -0.66 -8.34
N ILE A 68 6.05 -1.79 -7.94
CA ILE A 68 7.20 -1.77 -7.04
C ILE A 68 8.45 -1.66 -7.90
N ILE A 69 9.18 -0.56 -7.76
CA ILE A 69 10.39 -0.31 -8.56
C ILE A 69 11.67 -0.52 -7.75
N ASP A 70 11.60 -0.43 -6.42
CA ASP A 70 12.74 -0.68 -5.54
C ASP A 70 12.30 -1.06 -4.12
N CYS A 71 13.22 -1.61 -3.33
CA CYS A 71 13.04 -1.89 -1.92
C CYS A 71 14.37 -1.77 -1.17
N SER A 72 14.42 -0.85 -0.20
CA SER A 72 15.61 -0.62 0.64
C SER A 72 15.21 -0.46 2.12
N PRO A 73 16.15 -0.60 3.07
CA PRO A 73 15.92 -0.16 4.44
C PRO A 73 15.49 1.31 4.47
N CYS A 74 14.50 1.63 5.30
CA CYS A 74 14.09 3.02 5.49
C CYS A 74 15.16 3.80 6.27
N THR A 75 15.29 5.06 5.94
CA THR A 75 16.07 6.07 6.65
C THR A 75 15.18 7.27 6.97
N PRO A 76 15.56 8.18 7.88
CA PRO A 76 14.76 9.35 8.21
C PRO A 76 14.38 10.22 7.00
N VAL A 77 15.21 10.25 5.95
CA VAL A 77 14.92 11.04 4.74
C VAL A 77 13.69 10.55 3.98
N ASN A 78 13.28 9.29 4.18
CA ASN A 78 12.09 8.73 3.54
C ASN A 78 10.76 9.19 4.19
N SER A 79 10.80 9.97 5.28
CA SER A 79 9.61 10.35 6.06
C SER A 79 8.55 11.07 5.22
N LYS A 80 8.96 11.99 4.36
CA LYS A 80 8.06 12.76 3.48
C LYS A 80 7.36 11.84 2.47
N ASP A 81 8.13 11.07 1.72
CA ASP A 81 7.65 10.15 0.67
C ASP A 81 6.83 8.98 1.24
N ALA A 82 7.06 8.62 2.50
CA ALA A 82 6.29 7.62 3.23
C ALA A 82 5.06 8.21 3.95
N CYS A 83 4.92 9.53 4.00
CA CYS A 83 3.85 10.25 4.70
C CYS A 83 3.71 9.88 6.18
N VAL A 84 4.79 9.47 6.83
CA VAL A 84 4.82 9.09 8.25
C VAL A 84 6.06 9.70 8.91
N PRO A 85 6.02 10.03 10.22
CA PRO A 85 7.20 10.56 10.90
C PRO A 85 8.37 9.57 10.88
N ALA A 86 9.59 10.10 10.87
CA ALA A 86 10.82 9.31 10.81
C ALA A 86 10.93 8.25 11.94
N SER A 87 10.30 8.48 13.09
CA SER A 87 10.25 7.52 14.20
C SER A 87 9.59 6.19 13.81
N LEU A 88 8.62 6.19 12.88
CA LEU A 88 7.94 5.00 12.39
C LEU A 88 8.73 4.25 11.30
N LEU A 89 9.88 4.80 10.87
CA LEU A 89 10.73 4.20 9.84
C LEU A 89 11.82 3.29 10.41
N LYS A 90 12.09 3.36 11.71
CA LYS A 90 13.15 2.58 12.37
C LYS A 90 12.92 1.08 12.16
N ASN A 91 13.96 0.39 11.68
CA ASN A 91 13.95 -1.06 11.41
C ASN A 91 12.82 -1.49 10.45
N LYS A 92 12.46 -0.63 9.50
CA LYS A 92 11.49 -0.91 8.43
C LYS A 92 12.16 -0.90 7.07
N PHE A 93 11.46 -1.46 6.10
CA PHE A 93 11.80 -1.41 4.68
C PHE A 93 10.80 -0.52 3.96
N GLY A 94 11.32 0.28 3.04
CA GLY A 94 10.56 1.17 2.17
C GLY A 94 10.46 0.54 0.79
N TRP A 95 9.25 0.21 0.38
CA TRP A 95 8.97 -0.26 -0.97
C TRP A 95 8.69 0.96 -1.82
N LYS A 96 9.57 1.26 -2.78
CA LYS A 96 9.42 2.41 -3.68
C LYS A 96 8.37 2.10 -4.74
N LEU A 97 7.39 2.98 -4.82
CA LEU A 97 6.21 2.84 -5.66
C LEU A 97 6.27 3.81 -6.84
N ALA A 98 5.82 3.36 -8.00
CA ALA A 98 5.69 4.20 -9.20
C ALA A 98 4.48 3.79 -10.02
N ASN A 99 4.09 4.64 -10.98
CA ASN A 99 3.02 4.40 -11.94
C ASN A 99 1.67 4.00 -11.28
N PRO A 100 1.14 4.79 -10.32
CA PRO A 100 -0.18 4.52 -9.78
C PRO A 100 -1.23 4.60 -10.90
N HIS A 101 -2.02 3.54 -11.02
CA HIS A 101 -3.12 3.49 -11.96
C HIS A 101 -4.41 3.16 -11.21
N ARG A 102 -5.30 4.15 -11.11
CA ARG A 102 -6.62 3.97 -10.51
C ARG A 102 -7.57 3.32 -11.51
N PHE A 103 -8.31 2.31 -11.07
CA PHE A 103 -9.37 1.74 -11.90
C PHE A 103 -10.62 2.63 -11.87
N ALA A 104 -11.29 2.76 -13.02
CA ALA A 104 -12.59 3.41 -13.11
C ALA A 104 -13.62 2.71 -12.22
N GLU A 105 -13.60 1.37 -12.21
CA GLU A 105 -14.40 0.53 -11.33
C GLU A 105 -13.51 -0.36 -10.44
N PRO A 106 -13.65 -0.31 -9.10
CA PRO A 106 -12.91 -1.19 -8.21
C PRO A 106 -13.27 -2.68 -8.42
N LEU A 107 -12.27 -3.57 -8.28
CA LEU A 107 -12.46 -5.00 -8.46
C LEU A 107 -12.64 -5.71 -7.11
N LYS A 108 -13.72 -6.49 -6.98
CA LYS A 108 -13.95 -7.36 -5.83
C LYS A 108 -13.02 -8.58 -5.91
N PRO A 109 -12.11 -8.79 -4.94
CA PRO A 109 -11.26 -9.98 -4.97
C PRO A 109 -12.06 -11.24 -4.63
N ARG A 110 -11.70 -12.36 -5.24
CA ARG A 110 -12.27 -13.68 -4.93
C ARG A 110 -11.63 -14.28 -3.67
N PHE A 111 -10.34 -14.02 -3.46
CA PHE A 111 -9.58 -14.46 -2.28
C PHE A 111 -9.02 -13.25 -1.56
N LEU A 112 -9.08 -13.25 -0.22
CA LEU A 112 -8.50 -12.16 0.58
C LEU A 112 -6.97 -12.26 0.62
N PRO A 113 -6.25 -11.14 0.79
CA PRO A 113 -4.79 -11.16 0.96
C PRO A 113 -4.39 -12.01 2.18
N TYR A 114 -3.39 -12.87 2.01
CA TYR A 114 -2.79 -13.63 3.10
C TYR A 114 -1.33 -13.19 3.28
N GLY A 115 -1.08 -12.42 4.34
CA GLY A 115 0.22 -11.81 4.57
C GLY A 115 0.61 -10.83 3.45
N VAL A 116 1.87 -10.90 3.03
CA VAL A 116 2.46 -10.00 2.04
C VAL A 116 2.05 -10.33 0.61
N TRP A 117 1.55 -11.55 0.37
CA TRP A 117 1.25 -12.09 -0.95
C TRP A 117 -0.25 -12.08 -1.23
N PHE A 118 -0.62 -11.61 -2.41
CA PHE A 118 -2.01 -11.44 -2.79
C PHE A 118 -2.22 -11.88 -4.24
N TYR A 119 -2.94 -12.99 -4.40
CA TYR A 119 -3.40 -13.50 -5.68
C TYR A 119 -4.93 -13.43 -5.69
N PRO A 120 -5.53 -12.30 -6.13
CA PRO A 120 -6.96 -12.03 -5.89
C PRO A 120 -7.92 -12.97 -6.62
N PHE A 121 -7.49 -13.51 -7.76
CA PHE A 121 -8.34 -14.27 -8.68
C PHE A 121 -7.89 -15.73 -8.86
N GLN A 122 -6.79 -16.12 -8.20
CA GLN A 122 -6.25 -17.47 -8.22
C GLN A 122 -5.80 -17.83 -6.81
N ARG A 123 -6.07 -19.07 -6.35
CA ARG A 123 -5.41 -19.54 -5.13
C ARG A 123 -3.92 -19.62 -5.41
N ARG A 124 -3.09 -19.25 -4.42
CA ARG A 124 -1.66 -19.54 -4.47
C ARG A 124 -1.53 -21.03 -4.73
N GLN A 125 -1.01 -21.42 -5.89
CA GLN A 125 -0.60 -22.79 -6.09
C GLN A 125 0.51 -23.04 -5.08
N GLU A 126 0.35 -24.02 -4.20
CA GLU A 126 1.50 -24.52 -3.46
C GLU A 126 2.52 -24.93 -4.51
N SER A 127 3.68 -24.29 -4.46
CA SER A 127 4.82 -24.68 -5.28
C SER A 127 5.09 -26.14 -4.94
N SER A 128 4.70 -27.03 -5.84
CA SER A 128 5.15 -28.42 -5.89
C SER A 128 6.63 -28.39 -6.31
N LEU A 129 7.48 -28.04 -5.37
CA LEU A 129 8.93 -28.25 -5.38
C LEU A 129 9.15 -29.18 -4.18
N ARG A 130 9.15 -30.50 -4.39
CA ARG A 130 10.35 -31.32 -4.62
C ARG A 130 11.44 -31.08 -3.59
#